data_AF-A0A0G0WYM9-F1
#
_entry.id   AF-A0A0G0WYM9-F1
#
_cell.length_a   1.000
_cell.length_b   1.000
_cell.length_c   1.000
_cell.angle_alpha   90.00
_cell.angle_beta   90.00
_cell.angle_gamma   90.00
#
_symmetry.space_group_name_H-M   'P 1'
#
loop_
_entity.id
_entity.type
_entity.pdbx_description
1 polymer ?
#
loop_
_entity_poly.entity_id
_entity_poly.type
_entity_poly.pdbx_seq_one_letter_code
_entity_poly.pdbx_strand_id
1 'polypeptide(L)'
;DLRLSDKTTLEALIGNLYYYGFIRNQDSFRYALLHTDDMGSADKVIVVDEKRAIDVNAEYRISEDMDAWQIADILLNKPSGRFDFDEYGYFFMP
;
A
#
# COMPACT_ATOMS: atom_id res chain seq x y z
N ASP A 1 -3.00 -10.16 5.46
CA ASP A 1 -2.90 -8.72 5.72
C ASP A 1 -1.51 -8.20 5.36
N LEU A 2 -1.41 -6.98 4.81
CA LEU A 2 -0.18 -6.31 4.35
C LEU A 2 0.23 -5.25 5.39
N ARG A 3 1.46 -5.32 5.90
CA ARG A 3 2.02 -4.27 6.78
C ARG A 3 3.24 -3.65 6.13
N LEU A 4 3.26 -2.32 6.09
CA LEU A 4 4.36 -1.55 5.53
C LEU A 4 5.36 -1.18 6.63
N SER A 5 6.59 -0.87 6.23
CA SER A 5 7.61 -0.31 7.13
C SER A 5 8.13 1.00 6.54
N ASP A 6 8.72 1.85 7.37
CA ASP A 6 9.31 3.12 6.95
C ASP A 6 10.53 2.98 6.02
N LYS A 7 11.04 1.76 5.83
CA LYS A 7 12.09 1.42 4.86
C LYS A 7 11.53 0.96 3.51
N THR A 8 10.22 0.75 3.41
CA THR A 8 9.57 0.26 2.20
C THR A 8 9.45 1.40 1.19
N THR A 9 9.97 1.21 -0.02
CA THR A 9 9.78 2.15 -1.13
C THR A 9 8.53 1.80 -1.93
N LEU A 10 7.98 2.78 -2.67
CA LEU A 10 6.86 2.54 -3.58
C LEU A 10 7.16 1.41 -4.58
N GLU A 11 8.37 1.40 -5.15
CA GLU A 11 8.81 0.35 -6.08
C GLU A 11 8.87 -1.02 -5.42
N ALA A 12 9.39 -1.11 -4.19
CA ALA A 12 9.43 -2.37 -3.45
C ALA A 12 8.01 -2.88 -3.14
N LEU A 13 7.09 -1.98 -2.79
CA LEU A 13 5.68 -2.31 -2.57
C LEU A 13 5.04 -2.87 -3.84
N ILE A 14 5.14 -2.14 -4.95
CA ILE A 14 4.58 -2.57 -6.24
C ILE A 14 5.20 -3.90 -6.70
N GLY A 15 6.53 -4.03 -6.56
CA GLY A 15 7.26 -5.24 -6.89
C GLY A 15 6.80 -6.46 -6.09
N ASN A 16 6.61 -6.31 -4.78
CA ASN A 16 6.09 -7.37 -3.93
C ASN A 16 4.64 -7.73 -4.29
N LEU A 17 3.75 -6.75 -4.42
CA LEU A 17 2.35 -7.00 -4.80
C LEU A 17 2.26 -7.78 -6.12
N TYR A 18 3.16 -7.49 -7.06
CA TYR A 18 3.25 -8.22 -8.32
C TYR A 18 3.82 -9.64 -8.13
N TYR A 19 4.90 -9.78 -7.35
CA TYR A 19 5.54 -11.06 -7.08
C TYR A 19 4.60 -12.06 -6.40
N TYR A 20 3.79 -11.59 -5.45
CA TYR A 20 2.82 -12.42 -4.72
C TYR A 20 1.45 -12.54 -5.44
N GLY A 21 1.28 -11.95 -6.62
CA GLY A 21 0.08 -12.13 -7.44
C GLY A 21 -1.11 -11.24 -7.09
N PHE A 22 -1.00 -10.34 -6.11
CA PHE A 22 -2.05 -9.36 -5.78
C PHE A 22 -2.33 -8.39 -6.92
N ILE A 23 -1.31 -8.03 -7.70
CA ILE A 23 -1.48 -7.23 -8.91
C ILE A 23 -0.93 -7.98 -10.12
N ARG A 24 -1.64 -7.90 -11.24
CA ARG A 24 -1.27 -8.58 -12.49
C ARG A 24 -0.32 -7.77 -13.37
N ASN A 25 -0.27 -6.45 -13.18
CA ASN A 25 0.53 -5.54 -13.99
C ASN A 25 0.94 -4.32 -13.15
N GLN A 26 2.24 -4.09 -13.06
CA GLN A 26 2.81 -3.01 -12.24
C GLN A 26 2.44 -1.62 -12.76
N ASP A 27 2.46 -1.42 -14.07
CA ASP A 27 2.16 -0.12 -14.70
C ASP A 27 0.70 0.26 -14.51
N SER A 28 -0.20 -0.71 -14.65
CA SER A 28 -1.65 -0.53 -14.43
C SER A 28 -1.94 -0.18 -12.98
N PHE A 29 -1.22 -0.79 -12.04
CA PHE A 29 -1.36 -0.48 -10.63
C PHE A 29 -0.77 0.89 -10.27
N ARG A 30 0.38 1.27 -10.82
CA ARG A 30 0.92 2.63 -10.69
C ARG A 30 -0.07 3.67 -11.23
N TYR A 31 -0.69 3.38 -12.38
CA TYR A 31 -1.71 4.25 -12.94
C TYR A 31 -2.90 4.40 -11.99
N ALA A 32 -3.39 3.30 -11.40
CA ALA A 32 -4.48 3.33 -10.44
C ALA A 32 -4.13 4.16 -9.19
N LEU A 33 -2.92 3.99 -8.63
CA LEU A 33 -2.44 4.80 -7.51
C LEU A 33 -2.42 6.30 -7.84
N LEU A 34 -1.97 6.67 -9.05
CA LEU A 34 -1.92 8.07 -9.49
C LEU A 34 -3.29 8.70 -9.82
N HIS A 35 -4.32 7.89 -9.97
CA HIS A 35 -5.67 8.36 -10.34
C HIS A 35 -6.73 8.09 -9.27
N THR A 36 -6.32 7.52 -8.14
CA THR A 36 -7.17 7.37 -6.97
C THR A 36 -7.01 8.60 -6.09
N ASP A 37 -8.12 9.17 -5.61
CA ASP A 37 -8.07 10.32 -4.70
C ASP A 37 -7.55 9.88 -3.32
N ASP A 38 -6.60 10.63 -2.78
CA ASP A 38 -6.08 10.43 -1.43
C ASP A 38 -6.81 11.37 -0.45
N MET A 39 -7.36 10.77 0.61
CA MET A 39 -8.04 11.47 1.70
C MET A 39 -7.31 11.29 3.05
N GLY A 40 -6.17 10.61 3.07
CA GLY A 40 -5.46 10.23 4.28
C GLY A 40 -4.44 11.28 4.74
N SER A 41 -4.53 11.71 6.01
CA SER A 41 -3.39 12.34 6.69
C SER A 41 -2.63 11.30 7.51
N ALA A 42 -1.34 11.13 7.24
CA ALA A 42 -0.46 10.24 7.99
C ALA A 42 0.90 10.91 8.28
N ASP A 43 1.50 10.55 9.42
CA ASP A 43 2.76 11.16 9.90
C ASP A 43 4.01 10.62 9.19
N LYS A 44 4.01 9.32 8.84
CA LYS A 44 5.03 8.69 8.01
C LYS A 44 4.35 8.08 6.79
N VAL A 45 4.86 8.40 5.60
CA VAL A 45 4.21 8.01 4.36
C VAL A 45 5.19 7.60 3.26
N ILE A 46 4.76 6.67 2.41
CA ILE A 46 5.33 6.47 1.09
C ILE A 46 4.64 7.45 0.15
N VAL A 47 5.41 8.43 -0.34
CA VAL A 47 4.92 9.42 -1.29
C VAL A 47 4.69 8.75 -2.65
N VAL A 48 3.45 8.80 -3.13
CA VAL A 48 3.07 8.39 -4.49
C VAL A 48 3.22 9.59 -5.43
N ASP A 49 2.74 10.77 -5.01
CA ASP A 49 2.97 12.06 -5.66
C ASP A 49 2.71 13.25 -4.69
N GLU A 50 2.68 14.49 -5.20
CA GLU A 50 2.46 15.72 -4.42
C GLU A 50 1.15 15.75 -3.61
N LYS A 51 0.17 14.90 -3.94
CA LYS A 51 -1.16 14.85 -3.31
C LYS A 51 -1.49 13.50 -2.70
N ARG A 52 -0.63 12.48 -2.87
CA ARG A 52 -0.95 11.08 -2.57
C ARG A 52 0.14 10.42 -1.76
N ALA A 53 -0.24 9.81 -0.65
CA ALA A 53 0.69 9.18 0.25
C ALA A 53 0.09 7.93 0.93
N ILE A 54 0.87 6.87 1.04
CA ILE A 54 0.46 5.62 1.68
C ILE A 54 1.05 5.59 3.09
N ASP A 55 0.21 5.40 4.11
CA ASP A 55 0.64 5.33 5.52
C ASP A 55 1.52 4.09 5.75
N VAL A 56 2.74 4.28 6.24
CA VAL A 56 3.66 3.15 6.52
C VAL A 56 3.47 2.53 7.88
N ASN A 57 2.74 3.17 8.80
CA ASN A 57 2.43 2.63 10.12
C ASN A 57 1.04 1.99 10.16
N ALA A 58 0.57 1.53 9.00
CA ALA A 58 -0.73 0.95 8.82
C ALA A 58 -0.66 -0.50 8.31
N GLU A 59 -1.71 -1.25 8.65
CA GLU A 59 -2.02 -2.54 8.08
C GLU A 59 -3.14 -2.38 7.06
N TYR A 60 -3.05 -3.14 5.97
CA TYR A 60 -4.00 -3.12 4.87
C TYR A 60 -4.49 -4.54 4.60
N ARG A 61 -5.81 -4.72 4.63
CA ARG A 61 -6.44 -5.98 4.23
C ARG A 61 -6.68 -5.97 2.73
N ILE A 62 -5.77 -6.59 1.99
CA ILE A 62 -5.83 -6.78 0.54
C ILE A 62 -5.94 -8.27 0.20
N SER A 63 -6.48 -8.58 -0.97
CA SER A 63 -6.69 -9.95 -1.44
C SER A 63 -6.47 -10.06 -2.94
N GLU A 64 -6.13 -11.25 -3.43
CA GLU A 64 -5.80 -11.53 -4.85
C GLU A 64 -7.03 -11.46 -5.79
N ASP A 65 -8.23 -11.51 -5.23
CA ASP A 65 -9.49 -11.34 -5.96
C ASP A 65 -9.85 -9.86 -6.19
N MET A 66 -9.13 -8.93 -5.57
CA MET A 66 -9.30 -7.50 -5.77
C MET A 66 -8.62 -7.00 -7.04
N ASP A 67 -9.23 -6.00 -7.68
CA ASP A 67 -8.58 -5.32 -8.79
C ASP A 67 -7.58 -4.25 -8.31
N ALA A 68 -6.78 -3.74 -9.27
CA ALA A 68 -5.75 -2.74 -9.00
C ALA A 68 -6.30 -1.45 -8.38
N TRP A 69 -7.53 -1.06 -8.71
CA TRP A 69 -8.17 0.15 -8.17
C TRP A 69 -8.64 -0.05 -6.74
N GLN A 70 -9.20 -1.22 -6.44
CA GLN A 70 -9.60 -1.59 -5.08
C GLN A 70 -8.39 -1.62 -4.15
N ILE A 71 -7.26 -2.19 -4.61
CA ILE A 71 -6.02 -2.21 -3.82
C ILE A 71 -5.47 -0.78 -3.64
N ALA A 72 -5.48 0.05 -4.69
CA ALA A 72 -5.04 1.44 -4.60
C ALA A 72 -5.88 2.26 -3.60
N ASP A 73 -7.21 2.11 -3.65
CA ASP A 73 -8.14 2.77 -2.72
C ASP A 73 -7.92 2.31 -1.27
N ILE A 74 -7.65 1.02 -1.06
CA ILE A 74 -7.33 0.51 0.28
C ILE A 74 -6.05 1.14 0.83
N LEU A 75 -5.00 1.19 0.01
CA LEU A 75 -3.70 1.74 0.42
C LEU A 75 -3.74 3.24 0.72
N LEU A 76 -4.52 4.01 -0.04
CA LEU A 76 -4.60 5.47 0.15
C LEU A 76 -5.61 5.85 1.23
N ASN A 77 -6.75 5.15 1.32
CA ASN A 77 -7.89 5.65 2.08
C ASN A 77 -8.36 4.73 3.23
N LYS A 78 -8.04 3.43 3.19
CA LYS A 78 -8.67 2.44 4.10
C LYS A 78 -7.64 1.55 4.82
N PRO A 79 -6.78 2.14 5.68
CA PRO A 79 -5.97 1.34 6.58
C PRO A 79 -6.90 0.51 7.49
N SER A 80 -6.66 -0.79 7.55
CA SER A 80 -7.41 -1.74 8.38
C SER A 80 -7.05 -1.61 9.87
N GLY A 81 -5.85 -1.10 10.16
CA GLY A 81 -5.40 -0.77 11.51
C GLY A 81 -4.17 0.13 11.45
N ARG A 82 -3.93 0.89 12.53
CA ARG A 82 -2.69 1.64 12.75
C ARG A 82 -1.95 1.01 13.92
N PHE A 83 -0.65 0.84 13.77
CA PHE A 83 0.19 0.24 14.80
C PHE A 83 1.41 1.13 15.03
N ASP A 84 1.81 1.28 16.30
CA ASP A 84 3.11 1.86 16.60
C ASP A 84 4.18 0.96 15.99
N PHE A 85 5.11 1.57 15.26
CA PHE A 85 6.19 0.89 14.54
C PHE A 85 6.89 -0.13 15.45
N ASP A 86 6.95 -1.39 15.03
CA ASP A 86 7.81 -2.42 15.63
C ASP A 86 8.85 -2.89 14.60
N GLU A 87 10.04 -3.26 15.08
CA GLU A 87 11.23 -3.58 14.28
C GLU A 87 11.02 -4.75 13.29
N TYR A 88 9.94 -5.53 13.48
CA TYR A 88 9.49 -6.58 12.60
C TYR A 88 8.44 -6.08 11.59
N GLY A 89 8.93 -5.41 10.54
CA GLY A 89 8.14 -5.10 9.34
C GLY A 89 7.80 -6.37 8.55
N TYR A 90 6.76 -7.11 8.98
CA TYR A 90 6.28 -8.29 8.27
C TYR A 90 5.37 -7.89 7.10
N PHE A 91 5.79 -8.19 5.88
CA PHE A 91 5.07 -7.78 4.67
C PHE A 91 3.76 -8.57 4.44
N PHE A 92 3.66 -9.81 4.95
CA PHE A 92 2.44 -10.62 4.95
C PHE A 92 2.39 -11.51 6.20
N MET A 93 1.32 -11.41 6.98
CA MET A 93 1.04 -12.36 8.07
C MET A 93 0.18 -13.54 7.54
N PRO A 94 0.46 -14.79 7.94
CA PRO A 94 -0.38 -15.95 7.65
C PRO A 94 -1.72 -15.92 8.42
#